data_AF-A0A2S7WN05-F1
#
_entry.id   AF-A0A2S7WN05-F1
#
_cell.length_a   1.000
_cell.length_b   1.000
_cell.length_c   1.000
_cell.angle_alpha   90.00
_cell.angle_beta   90.00
_cell.angle_gamma   90.00
#
_symmetry.space_group_name_H-M   'P 1'
#
loop_
_entity.id
_entity.type
_entity.pdbx_description
1 polymer ?
#
loop_
_entity_poly.entity_id
_entity_poly.type
_entity_poly.pdbx_seq_one_letter_code
_entity_poly.pdbx_strand_id
1 'polypeptide(L)'
;MKKRNKFLAWLKPNETLVELDSFYRETVSQFSNEERKVYCKNLLGRLQEDFRLATKAELNEIKKYLKATKRELKFLNKQNV
;
A
#
# COMPACT_ATOMS: atom_id res chain seq x y z
N MET A 1 -0.31 -35.47 -14.84
CA MET A 1 0.68 -34.66 -14.11
C MET A 1 0.16 -33.25 -13.86
N LYS A 2 0.00 -32.90 -12.58
CA LYS A 2 -0.17 -31.59 -11.92
C LYS A 2 -0.61 -30.37 -12.77
N LYS A 3 -1.93 -30.13 -12.83
CA LYS A 3 -2.51 -28.78 -12.95
C LYS A 3 -2.15 -28.01 -11.66
N ARG A 4 -1.01 -27.31 -11.64
CA ARG A 4 -0.65 -26.43 -10.51
C ARG A 4 -1.68 -25.31 -10.42
N ASN A 5 -2.45 -25.32 -9.34
CA ASN A 5 -3.50 -24.37 -8.97
C ASN A 5 -3.08 -22.90 -9.19
N LYS A 6 -3.55 -22.28 -10.28
CA LYS A 6 -3.57 -20.81 -10.44
C LYS A 6 -4.45 -20.12 -9.39
N PHE A 7 -5.34 -20.87 -8.72
CA PHE A 7 -6.23 -20.37 -7.67
C PHE A 7 -5.50 -19.93 -6.40
N LEU A 8 -4.38 -20.56 -6.05
CA LEU A 8 -3.64 -20.24 -4.81
C LEU A 8 -2.79 -18.96 -4.95
N ALA A 9 -2.45 -18.53 -6.17
CA ALA A 9 -1.80 -17.24 -6.41
C ALA A 9 -2.77 -16.05 -6.26
N TRP A 10 -4.08 -16.31 -6.25
CA TRP A 10 -5.12 -15.29 -6.07
C TRP A 10 -5.40 -14.98 -4.59
N LEU A 11 -4.99 -15.88 -3.68
CA LEU A 11 -4.98 -15.71 -2.23
C LEU A 11 -3.66 -15.08 -1.75
N LYS A 12 -3.03 -14.20 -2.53
CA LYS A 12 -2.03 -13.33 -1.90
C LYS A 12 -2.78 -12.44 -0.92
N PRO A 13 -2.45 -12.45 0.39
CA PRO A 13 -2.97 -11.44 1.29
C PRO A 13 -2.69 -10.11 0.63
N ASN A 14 -3.74 -9.32 0.48
CA ASN A 14 -3.65 -8.02 -0.16
C ASN A 14 -2.81 -7.15 0.78
N GLU A 15 -1.49 -7.15 0.62
CA GLU A 15 -0.53 -6.43 1.46
C GLU A 15 -1.11 -5.04 1.77
N THR A 16 -1.47 -4.84 3.04
CA THR A 16 -2.07 -3.63 3.56
C THR A 16 -0.97 -2.66 3.94
N LEU A 17 -1.30 -1.36 4.06
CA LEU A 17 -0.29 -0.39 4.46
C LEU A 17 0.23 -0.66 5.88
N VAL A 18 -0.61 -1.22 6.75
CA VAL A 18 -0.26 -1.65 8.12
C VAL A 18 0.76 -2.80 8.13
N GLU A 19 0.72 -3.68 7.14
CA GLU A 19 1.69 -4.79 7.03
C GLU A 19 3.02 -4.32 6.43
N LEU A 20 2.97 -3.38 5.49
CA LEU A 20 4.16 -2.93 4.75
C LEU A 20 4.96 -1.86 5.51
N ASP A 21 4.29 -0.87 6.09
CA ASP A 21 4.91 0.31 6.69
C ASP A 21 4.79 0.26 8.22
N SER A 22 5.91 0.00 8.90
CA SER A 22 5.94 -0.09 10.37
C SER A 22 5.58 1.25 11.04
N PHE A 23 6.03 2.37 10.49
CA PHE A 23 5.68 3.70 11.00
C PHE A 23 4.19 3.97 10.83
N TYR A 24 3.61 3.57 9.69
CA TYR A 24 2.18 3.66 9.49
C TYR A 24 1.42 2.84 10.52
N ARG A 25 1.83 1.59 10.73
CA ARG A 25 1.20 0.68 11.70
C ARG A 25 1.26 1.22 13.12
N GLU A 26 2.43 1.66 13.56
CA GLU A 26 2.70 1.95 14.97
C GLU A 26 2.28 3.37 15.36
N THR A 27 2.29 4.31 14.43
CA THR A 27 2.03 5.73 14.71
C THR A 27 0.83 6.25 13.92
N VAL A 28 0.90 6.23 12.59
CA VAL A 28 -0.10 6.92 11.75
C VAL A 28 -1.49 6.30 11.87
N SER A 29 -1.59 4.99 12.11
CA SER A 29 -2.84 4.26 12.27
C SER A 29 -3.69 4.76 13.45
N GLN A 30 -3.05 5.40 14.44
CA GLN A 30 -3.70 5.94 15.65
C GLN A 30 -4.22 7.37 15.44
N PHE A 31 -3.87 8.03 14.35
CA PHE A 31 -4.31 9.39 14.05
C PHE A 31 -5.73 9.44 13.46
N SER A 32 -6.29 10.64 13.37
CA SER A 32 -7.59 10.85 12.73
C SER A 32 -7.56 10.42 11.26
N ASN A 33 -8.75 10.12 10.71
CA ASN A 33 -8.87 9.77 9.29
C ASN A 33 -8.32 10.85 8.36
N GLU A 34 -8.44 12.14 8.72
CA GLU A 34 -7.89 13.24 7.91
C GLU A 34 -6.36 13.26 7.92
N GLU A 35 -5.74 13.10 9.09
CA GLU A 35 -4.28 13.03 9.20
C GLU A 35 -3.72 11.81 8.45
N ARG A 36 -4.40 10.66 8.57
CA ARG A 36 -4.07 9.45 7.81
C ARG A 36 -4.16 9.66 6.30
N LYS A 37 -5.16 10.43 5.81
CA LYS A 37 -5.26 10.79 4.39
C LYS A 37 -4.11 11.68 3.95
N VAL A 38 -3.73 12.68 4.76
CA VAL A 38 -2.59 13.56 4.47
C VAL A 38 -1.31 12.73 4.35
N TYR A 39 -1.05 11.83 5.30
CA TYR A 39 0.08 10.91 5.23
C TYR A 39 0.06 10.06 3.94
N CYS A 40 -1.08 9.44 3.62
CA CYS A 40 -1.20 8.61 2.43
C CYS A 40 -0.97 9.40 1.13
N LYS A 41 -1.42 10.65 1.04
CA LYS A 41 -1.17 11.52 -0.12
C LYS A 41 0.32 11.84 -0.26
N ASN A 42 1.00 12.18 0.84
CA ASN A 42 2.42 12.47 0.85
C ASN A 42 3.24 11.22 0.48
N LEU A 43 2.89 10.08 1.07
CA LEU A 43 3.52 8.80 0.77
C LEU A 43 3.33 8.41 -0.70
N LEU A 44 2.16 8.65 -1.30
CA LEU A 44 1.95 8.42 -2.73
C LEU A 44 2.85 9.30 -3.59
N GLY A 45 3.00 10.57 -3.26
CA GLY A 45 3.89 11.49 -3.99
C GLY A 45 5.34 11.00 -3.95
N ARG A 46 5.83 10.64 -2.75
CA ARG A 46 7.19 10.09 -2.58
C ARG A 46 7.38 8.79 -3.37
N LEU A 47 6.48 7.83 -3.22
CA LEU A 47 6.57 6.54 -3.91
C LEU A 47 6.47 6.66 -5.44
N GLN A 48 5.76 7.65 -5.96
CA GLN A 48 5.72 7.92 -7.41
C GLN A 48 7.05 8.44 -7.92
N GLU A 49 7.74 9.27 -7.13
CA GLU A 49 9.07 9.76 -7.47
C GLU A 49 10.10 8.65 -7.34
N ASP A 50 10.08 7.89 -6.24
CA ASP A 50 10.91 6.70 -6.06
C ASP A 50 10.71 5.72 -7.23
N PHE A 51 9.48 5.52 -7.69
CA PHE A 51 9.17 4.66 -8.83
C PHE A 51 9.83 5.13 -10.13
N ARG A 52 9.96 6.45 -10.35
CA ARG A 52 10.62 7.01 -11.53
C ARG A 52 12.13 6.79 -11.51
N LEU A 53 12.73 6.83 -10.33
CA LEU A 53 14.18 6.73 -10.13
C LEU A 53 14.66 5.29 -9.87
N ALA A 54 13.73 4.39 -9.54
CA ALA A 54 14.02 3.03 -9.10
C ALA A 54 14.62 2.10 -10.15
N THR A 55 15.50 1.22 -9.68
CA THR A 55 15.99 0.08 -10.45
C THR A 55 14.93 -1.02 -10.57
N LYS A 56 15.11 -1.94 -11.52
CA LYS A 56 14.19 -3.09 -11.71
C LYS A 56 13.95 -3.92 -10.44
N ALA A 57 14.94 -3.99 -9.55
CA ALA A 57 14.84 -4.74 -8.30
C ALA A 57 13.88 -4.07 -7.30
N GLU A 58 13.88 -2.73 -7.25
CA GLU A 58 13.09 -1.93 -6.31
C GLU A 58 11.65 -1.71 -6.78
N LEU A 59 11.41 -1.75 -8.09
CA LEU A 59 10.08 -1.52 -8.68
C LEU A 59 8.99 -2.42 -8.10
N ASN A 60 9.31 -3.68 -7.77
CA ASN A 60 8.32 -4.60 -7.20
C ASN A 60 7.88 -4.14 -5.81
N GLU A 61 8.82 -3.71 -4.97
CA GLU A 61 8.50 -3.27 -3.61
C GLU A 61 7.74 -1.95 -3.62
N ILE A 62 8.18 -0.99 -4.44
CA ILE A 62 7.49 0.30 -4.60
C ILE A 62 6.06 0.10 -5.14
N LYS A 63 5.84 -0.85 -6.06
CA LYS A 63 4.49 -1.18 -6.55
C LYS A 63 3.57 -1.70 -5.45
N LYS A 64 4.09 -2.51 -4.51
CA LYS A 64 3.29 -3.00 -3.38
C LYS A 64 2.87 -1.85 -2.49
N TYR A 65 3.81 -0.99 -2.11
CA TYR A 65 3.55 0.21 -1.33
C TYR A 65 2.55 1.16 -2.00
N LEU A 66 2.70 1.41 -3.31
CA LEU A 66 1.75 2.22 -4.09
C LEU A 66 0.34 1.62 -4.06
N LYS A 67 0.23 0.29 -4.21
CA LYS A 67 -1.07 -0.40 -4.21
C LYS A 67 -1.73 -0.37 -2.84
N ALA A 68 -0.96 -0.61 -1.77
CA ALA A 68 -1.43 -0.57 -0.39
C ALA A 68 -1.89 0.85 -0.01
N THR A 69 -1.08 1.87 -0.31
CA THR A 69 -1.40 3.28 0.01
C THR A 69 -2.64 3.77 -0.73
N LYS A 70 -2.82 3.41 -2.00
CA LYS A 70 -4.04 3.74 -2.77
C LYS A 70 -5.30 3.10 -2.17
N ARG A 71 -5.18 1.87 -1.68
CA ARG A 71 -6.31 1.16 -1.04
C ARG A 71 -6.68 1.81 0.27
N GLU A 72 -5.69 2.16 1.09
CA GLU A 72 -5.89 2.85 2.35
C GLU A 72 -6.61 4.19 2.12
N LEU A 73 -6.14 4.99 1.16
CA LEU A 73 -6.78 6.25 0.83
C LEU A 73 -8.23 6.06 0.34
N LYS A 74 -8.50 5.02 -0.47
CA LYS A 74 -9.86 4.67 -0.91
C LYS A 74 -10.76 4.25 0.26
N PHE A 75 -10.21 3.53 1.23
CA PHE A 75 -10.93 3.12 2.44
C PHE A 75 -11.29 4.35 3.29
N LEU A 76 -10.31 5.21 3.58
CA LEU A 76 -10.50 6.42 4.37
C LEU A 76 -11.49 7.40 3.73
N ASN A 77 -11.53 7.51 2.41
CA ASN A 77 -12.50 8.35 1.70
C ASN A 77 -13.94 7.81 1.79
N LYS A 78 -14.12 6.51 1.98
CA LYS A 78 -15.46 5.91 2.15
C LYS A 78 -16.04 6.08 3.55
N GLN A 79 -15.21 6.29 4.56
CA GLN A 79 -15.66 6.43 5.94
C GLN A 79 -16.19 7.83 6.30
N ASN A 80 -16.03 8.81 5.40
CA ASN A 80 -16.55 10.17 5.57
C ASN A 80 -17.86 10.41 4.78
N VAL A 81 -18.55 9.34 4.36
CA VAL A 81 -19.89 9.40 3.75
C VAL A 81 -20.90 8.84 4.75
#